data_AF-A0A4V0KKJ1-F1
#
_entry.id   AF-A0A4V0KKJ1-F1
#
_cell.length_a   1.000
_cell.length_b   1.000
_cell.length_c   1.000
_cell.angle_alpha   90.00
_cell.angle_beta   90.00
_cell.angle_gamma   90.00
#
_symmetry.space_group_name_H-M   'P 1'
#
loop_
_entity.id
_entity.type
_entity.pdbx_description
1 polymer ?
#
loop_
_entity_poly.entity_id
_entity_poly.type
_entity_poly.pdbx_seq_one_letter_code
_entity_poly.pdbx_strand_id
1 'polypeptide(L)'
;MSKGLCDAINVIDRSFDDDPNNSGEFVYGDLLNTYCPDSNCSSDDEKIISGFIMLLNTLDDGTIDGDKLVEYAILWLIYKLNQKKGNEPIILDNFYTDYIKTNSCYIKHISNNSDSSIKKDDIICKKISMMNIDIKDISNFYDAFKSLFNMYSEIYPENNIQCKTCLENAGELFEKYEKLKNALDINKGSSYYQLLSSLSNDYKIFEHNYNNECRNVSTLVACPRSSVTKNILITIAIIFVAASILLGVSYKYSLFGFRKRSQKQHLREKLKK
;
A
#
# COMPACT_ATOMS: atom_id res chain seq x y z
N MET A 1 0.67 -6.69 -5.96
CA MET A 1 -0.29 -6.88 -4.86
C MET A 1 -0.94 -8.25 -5.01
N SER A 2 -1.11 -9.02 -3.92
CA SER A 2 -1.79 -10.33 -3.95
C SER A 2 -3.14 -10.28 -3.24
N LYS A 3 -4.03 -11.22 -3.57
CA LYS A 3 -5.33 -11.39 -2.92
C LYS A 3 -5.18 -11.63 -1.41
N GLY A 4 -4.19 -12.42 -0.98
CA GLY A 4 -3.97 -12.72 0.44
C GLY A 4 -3.67 -11.48 1.28
N LEU A 5 -2.88 -10.53 0.75
CA LEU A 5 -2.66 -9.24 1.42
C LEU A 5 -3.98 -8.49 1.56
N CYS A 6 -4.81 -8.55 0.52
CA CYS A 6 -6.07 -7.85 0.52
C CYS A 6 -7.01 -8.39 1.60
N ASP A 7 -7.16 -9.71 1.63
CA ASP A 7 -8.02 -10.40 2.60
C ASP A 7 -7.56 -10.13 4.04
N ALA A 8 -6.24 -10.14 4.29
CA ALA A 8 -5.66 -9.83 5.59
C ALA A 8 -6.01 -8.42 6.08
N ILE A 9 -5.86 -7.40 5.24
CA ILE A 9 -6.20 -6.02 5.61
C ILE A 9 -7.71 -5.90 5.89
N ASN A 10 -8.58 -6.54 5.10
CA ASN A 10 -10.03 -6.51 5.36
C ASN A 10 -10.39 -7.15 6.70
N VAL A 11 -9.77 -8.28 7.04
CA VAL A 11 -9.96 -8.94 8.33
C VAL A 11 -9.58 -8.01 9.48
N ILE A 12 -8.41 -7.37 9.39
CA ILE A 12 -7.94 -6.46 10.43
C ILE A 12 -8.85 -5.23 10.50
N ASP A 13 -9.24 -4.65 9.37
CA ASP A 13 -10.10 -3.46 9.34
C ASP A 13 -11.45 -3.72 10.00
N ARG A 14 -12.08 -4.88 9.76
CA ARG A 14 -13.35 -5.26 10.39
C ARG A 14 -13.27 -5.42 11.92
N SER A 15 -12.09 -5.71 12.47
CA SER A 15 -11.92 -5.83 13.93
C SER A 15 -12.11 -4.50 14.69
N PHE A 16 -12.16 -3.38 13.97
CA PHE A 16 -12.45 -2.05 14.50
C PHE A 16 -13.94 -1.67 14.37
N ASP A 17 -14.75 -2.46 13.66
CA ASP A 17 -16.18 -2.20 13.49
C ASP A 17 -16.95 -2.86 14.65
N ASP A 18 -17.52 -2.06 15.56
CA ASP A 18 -18.31 -2.53 16.71
C ASP A 18 -19.71 -3.06 16.31
N ASP A 19 -19.94 -3.50 15.05
CA ASP A 19 -21.26 -3.95 14.60
C ASP A 19 -21.52 -5.42 14.96
N PRO A 20 -22.41 -5.70 15.94
CA PRO A 20 -22.74 -7.06 16.36
C PRO A 20 -23.47 -7.88 15.29
N ASN A 21 -23.91 -7.28 14.16
CA ASN A 21 -24.53 -8.02 13.07
C ASN A 21 -23.52 -8.62 12.08
N ASN A 22 -22.22 -8.31 12.19
CA ASN A 22 -21.16 -8.91 11.36
C ASN A 22 -20.75 -10.33 11.81
N SER A 23 -21.74 -11.11 12.26
CA SER A 23 -21.68 -12.50 12.77
C SER A 23 -21.20 -13.58 11.78
N GLY A 24 -20.52 -13.20 10.69
CA GLY A 24 -19.65 -14.14 9.94
C GLY A 24 -18.37 -14.52 10.74
N GLU A 25 -18.23 -13.92 11.91
CA GLU A 25 -17.37 -14.24 13.04
C GLU A 25 -17.24 -15.75 13.28
N PHE A 26 -16.02 -16.27 13.16
CA PHE A 26 -15.40 -17.19 14.13
C PHE A 26 -13.99 -17.60 13.66
N VAL A 27 -13.68 -17.57 12.37
CA VAL A 27 -12.37 -18.07 11.87
C VAL A 27 -11.27 -17.00 11.87
N TYR A 28 -11.61 -15.72 11.68
CA TYR A 28 -10.61 -14.66 11.42
C TYR A 28 -10.35 -13.70 12.58
N GLY A 29 -11.31 -13.50 13.50
CA GLY A 29 -11.05 -12.82 14.77
C GLY A 29 -9.97 -13.56 15.58
N ASP A 30 -10.01 -14.89 15.54
CA ASP A 30 -9.00 -15.79 16.11
C ASP A 30 -7.60 -15.57 15.52
N LEU A 31 -7.50 -15.19 14.24
CA LEU A 31 -6.22 -14.97 13.58
C LEU A 31 -5.54 -13.68 14.06
N LEU A 32 -6.29 -12.58 14.21
CA LEU A 32 -5.75 -11.35 14.78
C LEU A 32 -5.36 -11.56 16.25
N ASN A 33 -6.20 -12.27 17.01
CA ASN A 33 -5.96 -12.61 18.41
C ASN A 33 -4.64 -13.35 18.61
N THR A 34 -4.18 -14.14 17.65
CA THR A 34 -2.85 -14.81 17.70
C THR A 34 -1.70 -13.83 17.90
N TYR A 35 -1.86 -12.58 17.44
CA TYR A 35 -0.86 -11.52 17.51
C TYR A 35 -1.14 -10.49 18.62
N CYS A 36 -2.22 -10.68 19.39
CA CYS A 36 -2.59 -9.85 20.53
C CYS A 36 -1.90 -10.30 21.82
N PRO A 37 -1.59 -9.36 22.74
CA PRO A 37 -1.24 -9.70 24.12
C PRO A 37 -2.31 -10.62 24.74
N ASP A 38 -1.88 -11.69 25.41
CA ASP A 38 -2.78 -12.68 26.04
C ASP A 38 -3.91 -13.22 25.14
N SER A 39 -3.68 -13.19 23.82
CA SER A 39 -4.65 -13.57 22.80
C SER A 39 -5.95 -12.76 22.79
N ASN A 40 -5.92 -11.52 23.30
CA ASN A 40 -7.07 -10.64 23.29
C ASN A 40 -6.63 -9.17 23.21
N CYS A 41 -7.01 -8.47 22.13
CA CYS A 41 -6.75 -7.04 21.99
C CYS A 41 -7.88 -6.24 22.65
N SER A 42 -7.55 -5.61 23.78
CA SER A 42 -8.48 -4.84 24.62
C SER A 42 -8.63 -3.38 24.21
N SER A 43 -7.67 -2.84 23.44
CA SER A 43 -7.64 -1.45 23.00
C SER A 43 -7.38 -1.30 21.50
N ASP A 44 -7.74 -0.16 20.93
CA ASP A 44 -7.43 0.16 19.53
C ASP A 44 -5.93 0.16 19.25
N ASP A 45 -5.09 0.57 20.21
CA ASP A 45 -3.63 0.52 20.04
C ASP A 45 -3.14 -0.92 19.94
N GLU A 46 -3.66 -1.82 20.78
CA GLU A 46 -3.36 -3.24 20.70
C GLU A 46 -3.84 -3.85 19.38
N LYS A 47 -5.04 -3.49 18.91
CA LYS A 47 -5.55 -3.93 17.59
C LYS A 47 -4.68 -3.43 16.44
N ILE A 48 -4.23 -2.17 16.47
CA ILE A 48 -3.34 -1.60 15.45
C ILE A 48 -1.99 -2.32 15.44
N ILE A 49 -1.36 -2.49 16.60
CA ILE A 49 -0.06 -3.15 16.71
C ILE A 49 -0.16 -4.61 16.26
N SER A 50 -1.19 -5.33 16.72
CA SER A 50 -1.41 -6.74 16.38
C SER A 50 -1.73 -6.92 14.90
N GLY A 51 -2.53 -6.01 14.32
CA GLY A 51 -2.79 -5.97 12.89
C GLY A 51 -1.52 -5.76 12.07
N PHE A 52 -0.65 -4.85 12.50
CA PHE A 52 0.64 -4.64 11.85
C PHE A 52 1.52 -5.89 11.92
N ILE A 53 1.62 -6.55 13.08
CA ILE A 53 2.37 -7.82 13.24
C ILE A 53 1.78 -8.92 12.35
N MET A 54 0.45 -9.01 12.28
CA MET A 54 -0.25 -9.96 11.43
C MET A 54 0.10 -9.73 9.95
N LEU A 55 0.02 -8.49 9.46
CA LEU A 55 0.39 -8.17 8.07
C LEU A 55 1.83 -8.56 7.75
N LEU A 56 2.75 -8.31 8.69
CA LEU A 56 4.16 -8.71 8.56
C LEU A 56 4.36 -10.24 8.43
N ASN A 57 3.43 -11.05 8.91
CA ASN A 57 3.52 -12.52 8.89
C ASN A 57 2.62 -13.20 7.85
N THR A 58 1.57 -12.52 7.36
CA THR A 58 0.51 -13.17 6.58
C THR A 58 0.94 -13.55 5.15
N LEU A 59 2.15 -13.20 4.69
CA LEU A 59 2.55 -13.44 3.28
C LEU A 59 4.00 -13.94 3.14
N ASP A 60 4.40 -14.83 4.04
CA ASP A 60 5.67 -15.59 3.95
C ASP A 60 5.55 -16.83 3.02
N ASP A 61 4.52 -16.89 2.17
CA ASP A 61 4.21 -18.05 1.30
C ASP A 61 4.89 -18.00 -0.09
N GLY A 62 5.79 -17.04 -0.30
CA GLY A 62 6.56 -16.87 -1.54
C GLY A 62 5.80 -16.20 -2.70
N THR A 63 4.55 -15.75 -2.49
CA THR A 63 3.76 -15.08 -3.54
C THR A 63 3.99 -13.56 -3.60
N ILE A 64 4.42 -12.94 -2.50
CA ILE A 64 4.73 -11.51 -2.41
C ILE A 64 6.20 -11.32 -2.05
N ASP A 65 6.86 -10.40 -2.75
CA ASP A 65 8.18 -9.89 -2.38
C ASP A 65 8.14 -9.30 -0.96
N GLY A 66 8.90 -9.89 -0.03
CA GLY A 66 8.90 -9.51 1.39
C GLY A 66 9.15 -8.02 1.60
N ASP A 67 9.91 -7.37 0.71
CA ASP A 67 10.12 -5.92 0.77
C ASP A 67 8.82 -5.14 0.48
N LYS A 68 7.99 -5.60 -0.47
CA LYS A 68 6.70 -4.96 -0.76
C LYS A 68 5.69 -5.18 0.34
N LEU A 69 5.68 -6.37 0.93
CA LEU A 69 4.83 -6.68 2.08
C LEU A 69 5.07 -5.69 3.22
N VAL A 70 6.34 -5.48 3.59
CA VAL A 70 6.72 -4.53 4.64
C VAL A 70 6.29 -3.11 4.27
N GLU A 71 6.44 -2.70 3.01
CA GLU A 71 5.99 -1.38 2.53
C GLU A 71 4.48 -1.17 2.72
N TYR A 72 3.64 -2.14 2.35
CA TYR A 72 2.19 -2.03 2.52
C TYR A 72 1.75 -2.13 3.99
N ALA A 73 2.42 -2.95 4.81
CA ALA A 73 2.15 -3.02 6.24
C ALA A 73 2.43 -1.67 6.93
N ILE A 74 3.53 -1.01 6.57
CA ILE A 74 3.87 0.32 7.08
C ILE A 74 2.86 1.37 6.60
N LEU A 75 2.44 1.32 5.33
CA LEU A 75 1.39 2.22 4.80
C LEU A 75 0.08 2.09 5.59
N TRP A 76 -0.36 0.85 5.82
CA TRP A 76 -1.55 0.55 6.61
C TRP A 76 -1.42 1.10 8.03
N LEU A 77 -0.28 0.90 8.68
CA LEU A 77 0.00 1.40 10.02
C LEU A 77 -0.10 2.93 10.07
N ILE A 78 0.59 3.65 9.17
CA ILE A 78 0.54 5.11 9.14
C ILE A 78 -0.88 5.61 8.93
N TYR A 79 -1.62 5.00 8.00
CA TYR A 79 -3.00 5.37 7.73
C TYR A 79 -3.90 5.22 8.96
N LYS A 80 -3.81 4.09 9.67
CA LYS A 80 -4.59 3.84 10.89
C LYS A 80 -4.23 4.77 12.03
N LEU A 81 -2.94 5.02 12.24
CA LEU A 81 -2.50 5.98 13.24
C LEU A 81 -3.05 7.38 12.91
N ASN A 82 -3.01 7.79 11.64
CA ASN A 82 -3.54 9.08 11.19
C ASN A 82 -5.05 9.22 11.46
N GLN A 83 -5.83 8.18 11.19
CA GLN A 83 -7.27 8.18 11.49
C GLN A 83 -7.55 8.37 12.99
N LYS A 84 -6.77 7.72 13.86
CA LYS A 84 -6.96 7.79 15.31
C LYS A 84 -6.62 9.16 15.90
N LYS A 85 -5.55 9.81 15.42
CA LYS A 85 -4.99 11.01 16.06
C LYS A 85 -5.50 12.35 15.52
N GLY A 86 -6.28 12.36 14.43
CA GLY A 86 -6.77 13.61 13.85
C GLY A 86 -5.65 14.51 13.33
N ASN A 87 -5.38 15.65 14.00
CA ASN A 87 -4.43 16.68 13.53
C ASN A 87 -3.04 16.66 14.20
N GLU A 88 -2.78 15.76 15.16
CA GLU A 88 -1.46 15.69 15.79
C GLU A 88 -0.43 14.97 14.90
N PRO A 89 0.79 15.51 14.73
CA PRO A 89 1.81 14.85 13.94
C PRO A 89 2.27 13.56 14.61
N ILE A 90 2.16 12.45 13.87
CA ILE A 90 2.72 11.16 14.27
C ILE A 90 4.15 11.08 13.81
N ILE A 91 5.07 10.90 14.75
CA ILE A 91 6.44 10.52 14.45
C ILE A 91 6.46 9.00 14.42
N LEU A 92 6.38 8.43 13.21
CA LEU A 92 6.32 6.98 13.00
C LEU A 92 7.49 6.25 13.66
N ASP A 93 8.70 6.82 13.59
CA ASP A 93 9.91 6.27 14.22
C ASP A 93 9.74 6.10 15.74
N ASN A 94 9.14 7.09 16.41
CA ASN A 94 8.89 7.03 17.85
C ASN A 94 7.83 5.98 18.16
N PHE A 95 6.70 5.98 17.42
CA PHE A 95 5.66 4.99 17.63
C PHE A 95 6.20 3.56 17.49
N TYR A 96 6.99 3.33 16.44
CA TYR A 96 7.60 2.04 16.18
C TYR A 96 8.59 1.63 17.28
N THR A 97 9.46 2.54 17.70
CA THR A 97 10.47 2.25 18.73
C THR A 97 9.85 2.02 20.10
N ASP A 98 8.89 2.85 20.48
CA ASP A 98 8.34 2.86 21.84
C ASP A 98 7.26 1.79 22.05
N TYR A 99 6.45 1.50 21.02
CA TYR A 99 5.27 0.63 21.15
C TYR A 99 5.36 -0.66 20.34
N ILE A 100 5.98 -0.67 19.15
CA ILE A 100 6.05 -1.88 18.32
C ILE A 100 7.24 -2.75 18.72
N LYS A 101 8.45 -2.19 18.75
CA LYS A 101 9.68 -2.95 19.05
C LYS A 101 9.70 -3.56 20.45
N THR A 102 9.07 -2.88 21.41
CA THR A 102 8.97 -3.33 22.81
C THR A 102 7.82 -4.32 23.02
N ASN A 103 6.92 -4.48 22.06
CA ASN A 103 5.75 -5.35 22.18
C ASN A 103 6.18 -6.83 22.23
N SER A 104 5.66 -7.56 23.21
CA SER A 104 6.01 -8.98 23.42
C SER A 104 5.61 -9.87 22.23
N CYS A 105 4.49 -9.58 21.56
CA CYS A 105 4.05 -10.30 20.37
C CYS A 105 4.92 -9.97 19.16
N TYR A 106 5.34 -8.71 18.99
CA TYR A 106 6.31 -8.35 17.95
C TYR A 106 7.63 -9.10 18.15
N ILE A 107 8.17 -9.09 19.37
CA ILE A 107 9.41 -9.79 19.70
C ILE A 107 9.28 -11.30 19.40
N LYS A 108 8.16 -11.91 19.82
CA LYS A 108 7.90 -13.34 19.63
C LYS A 108 7.76 -13.74 18.17
N HIS A 109 7.02 -12.95 17.37
CA HIS A 109 6.64 -13.33 16.01
C HIS A 109 7.57 -12.75 14.93
N ILE A 110 8.30 -11.68 15.21
CA ILE A 110 9.17 -11.00 14.24
C ILE A 110 10.63 -11.03 14.65
N SER A 111 10.95 -10.72 15.91
CA SER A 111 12.36 -10.51 16.34
C SER A 111 13.07 -11.76 16.87
N ASN A 112 12.37 -12.89 17.10
CA ASN A 112 12.94 -14.01 17.86
C ASN A 112 14.09 -14.75 17.13
N ASN A 113 15.32 -14.42 17.54
CA ASN A 113 16.60 -15.17 17.54
C ASN A 113 16.91 -16.13 16.38
N SER A 114 16.70 -15.71 15.13
CA SER A 114 17.30 -16.35 13.95
C SER A 114 17.98 -15.30 13.08
N ASP A 115 18.98 -15.68 12.27
CA ASP A 115 19.62 -14.74 11.32
C ASP A 115 18.60 -14.14 10.32
N SER A 116 17.48 -14.82 10.09
CA SER A 116 16.34 -14.33 9.30
C SER A 116 15.52 -13.26 10.04
N SER A 117 15.33 -13.37 11.36
CA SER A 117 14.54 -12.41 12.14
C SER A 117 15.26 -11.05 12.25
N ILE A 118 16.57 -11.07 12.47
CA ILE A 118 17.40 -9.86 12.51
C ILE A 118 17.31 -9.10 11.19
N LYS A 119 17.40 -9.81 10.05
CA LYS A 119 17.27 -9.21 8.72
C LYS A 119 15.89 -8.57 8.48
N LYS A 120 14.82 -9.17 9.01
CA LYS A 120 13.45 -8.65 8.86
C LYS A 120 13.25 -7.35 9.63
N ASP A 121 13.71 -7.27 10.89
CA ASP A 121 13.62 -6.04 11.69
C ASP A 121 14.44 -4.89 11.07
N ASP A 122 15.63 -5.18 10.55
CA ASP A 122 16.46 -4.20 9.84
C ASP A 122 15.77 -3.64 8.59
N ILE A 123 15.11 -4.51 7.80
CA ILE A 123 14.34 -4.10 6.61
C ILE A 123 13.18 -3.19 7.01
N ILE A 124 12.45 -3.55 8.08
CA ILE A 124 11.32 -2.75 8.57
C ILE A 124 11.80 -1.38 9.04
N CYS A 125 12.85 -1.32 9.88
CA CYS A 125 13.43 -0.07 10.35
C CYS A 125 13.88 0.82 9.20
N LYS A 126 14.57 0.23 8.22
CA LYS A 126 15.03 0.95 7.04
C LYS A 126 13.85 1.52 6.26
N LYS A 127 12.80 0.74 6.01
CA LYS A 127 11.61 1.21 5.27
C LYS A 127 10.87 2.31 6.01
N ILE A 128 10.69 2.18 7.33
CA ILE A 128 10.11 3.23 8.17
C ILE A 128 10.89 4.54 8.04
N SER A 129 12.22 4.50 8.17
CA SER A 129 13.08 5.69 8.03
C SER A 129 13.05 6.31 6.62
N MET A 130 12.79 5.50 5.59
CA MET A 130 12.67 5.95 4.20
C MET A 130 11.29 6.52 3.89
N MET A 131 10.29 6.26 4.74
CA MET A 131 8.88 6.65 4.56
C MET A 131 8.60 8.10 4.97
N ASN A 132 9.54 9.00 4.68
CA ASN A 132 9.42 10.44 4.96
C ASN A 132 8.55 11.12 3.89
N ILE A 133 7.24 10.93 3.99
CA ILE A 133 6.22 11.47 3.08
C ILE A 133 5.20 12.22 3.94
N ASP A 134 4.68 13.33 3.43
CA ASP A 134 3.63 14.08 4.11
C ASP A 134 2.41 13.18 4.38
N ILE A 135 1.85 13.28 5.58
CA ILE A 135 0.77 12.40 6.03
C ILE A 135 -0.49 12.50 5.16
N LYS A 136 -0.75 13.68 4.56
CA LYS A 136 -1.84 13.87 3.60
C LYS A 136 -1.56 13.14 2.29
N ASP A 137 -0.32 13.15 1.83
CA ASP A 137 0.09 12.40 0.64
C ASP A 137 -0.02 10.88 0.88
N ILE A 138 0.41 10.40 2.06
CA ILE A 138 0.25 8.99 2.45
C ILE A 138 -1.23 8.61 2.49
N SER A 139 -2.08 9.46 3.06
CA SER A 139 -3.53 9.20 3.14
C SER A 139 -4.17 9.15 1.75
N ASN A 140 -3.84 10.10 0.86
CA ASN A 140 -4.32 10.09 -0.52
C ASN A 140 -3.83 8.84 -1.27
N PHE A 141 -2.59 8.43 -1.01
CA PHE A 141 -2.02 7.22 -1.62
C PHE A 141 -2.77 5.98 -1.15
N TYR A 142 -2.96 5.86 0.16
CA TYR A 142 -3.63 4.73 0.78
C TYR A 142 -5.09 4.63 0.32
N ASP A 143 -5.80 5.75 0.16
CA ASP A 143 -7.14 5.77 -0.43
C ASP A 143 -7.19 5.18 -1.84
N ALA A 144 -6.23 5.54 -2.70
CA ALA A 144 -6.15 4.97 -4.06
C ALA A 144 -5.75 3.50 -4.02
N PHE A 145 -4.80 3.13 -3.16
CA PHE A 145 -4.42 1.75 -2.91
C PHE A 145 -5.60 0.89 -2.44
N LYS A 146 -6.38 1.37 -1.46
CA LYS A 146 -7.60 0.71 -0.96
C LYS A 146 -8.68 0.59 -2.04
N SER A 147 -8.80 1.58 -2.92
CA SER A 147 -9.71 1.52 -4.07
C SER A 147 -9.30 0.44 -5.07
N LEU A 148 -8.01 0.32 -5.40
CA LEU A 148 -7.50 -0.75 -6.25
C LEU A 148 -7.71 -2.12 -5.60
N PHE A 149 -7.44 -2.21 -4.30
CA PHE A 149 -7.71 -3.37 -3.47
C PHE A 149 -9.18 -3.80 -3.55
N ASN A 150 -10.13 -2.87 -3.49
CA ASN A 150 -11.55 -3.18 -3.57
C ASN A 150 -11.94 -3.69 -4.98
N MET A 151 -11.16 -3.37 -6.01
CA MET A 151 -11.36 -3.97 -7.33
C MET A 151 -10.90 -5.44 -7.36
N TYR A 152 -9.88 -5.84 -6.58
CA TYR A 152 -9.44 -7.24 -6.53
C TYR A 152 -10.53 -8.18 -6.00
N SER A 153 -11.38 -7.74 -5.07
CA SER A 153 -12.51 -8.53 -4.60
C SER A 153 -13.61 -8.70 -5.67
N GLU A 154 -13.62 -7.87 -6.72
CA GLU A 154 -14.54 -8.00 -7.84
C GLU A 154 -14.09 -8.99 -8.91
N ILE A 155 -12.83 -9.45 -8.89
CA ILE A 155 -12.35 -10.56 -9.74
C ILE A 155 -12.94 -11.89 -9.22
N TYR A 156 -13.04 -12.04 -7.91
CA TYR A 156 -13.53 -13.26 -7.24
C TYR A 156 -14.70 -12.92 -6.32
N PRO A 157 -15.86 -12.49 -6.86
CA PRO A 157 -17.01 -12.16 -6.04
C PRO A 157 -17.44 -13.37 -5.20
N GLU A 158 -17.61 -13.15 -3.89
CA GLU A 158 -18.18 -14.17 -3.00
C GLU A 158 -19.52 -14.64 -3.61
N ASN A 159 -19.60 -15.93 -3.92
CA ASN A 159 -20.78 -16.62 -4.49
C ASN A 159 -21.02 -16.49 -6.01
N ASN A 160 -20.09 -15.98 -6.82
CA ASN A 160 -20.24 -16.00 -8.29
C ASN A 160 -18.96 -16.43 -9.02
N ILE A 161 -19.11 -17.35 -9.97
CA ILE A 161 -18.01 -17.89 -10.79
C ILE A 161 -17.65 -16.90 -11.92
N GLN A 162 -18.54 -15.95 -12.24
CA GLN A 162 -18.37 -15.04 -13.36
C GLN A 162 -18.04 -13.61 -12.87
N CYS A 163 -17.00 -13.03 -13.47
CA CYS A 163 -16.63 -11.63 -13.24
C CYS A 163 -17.77 -10.67 -13.61
N LYS A 164 -17.86 -9.55 -12.90
CA LYS A 164 -18.80 -8.49 -13.21
C LYS A 164 -18.54 -7.91 -14.61
N THR A 165 -19.59 -7.50 -15.31
CA THR A 165 -19.51 -6.90 -16.66
C THR A 165 -18.94 -5.48 -16.64
N CYS A 166 -19.05 -4.80 -15.50
CA CYS A 166 -18.35 -3.56 -15.18
C CYS A 166 -17.86 -3.63 -13.73
N LEU A 167 -16.79 -2.89 -13.45
CA LEU A 167 -16.18 -2.83 -12.12
C LEU A 167 -16.75 -1.64 -11.36
N GLU A 168 -17.33 -1.89 -10.19
CA GLU A 168 -18.00 -0.87 -9.38
C GLU A 168 -16.97 0.07 -8.76
N ASN A 169 -15.94 -0.52 -8.14
CA ASN A 169 -14.86 0.20 -7.44
C ASN A 169 -13.88 0.93 -8.37
N ALA A 170 -13.98 0.70 -9.66
CA ALA A 170 -13.01 1.22 -10.61
C ALA A 170 -13.17 2.72 -10.91
N GLY A 171 -14.41 3.23 -10.82
CA GLY A 171 -14.65 4.68 -10.83
C GLY A 171 -14.01 5.39 -9.62
N GLU A 172 -14.09 4.77 -8.44
CA GLU A 172 -13.47 5.31 -7.23
C GLU A 172 -11.94 5.34 -7.35
N LEU A 173 -11.33 4.24 -7.82
CA LEU A 173 -9.89 4.21 -8.08
C LEU A 173 -9.48 5.34 -9.04
N PHE A 174 -10.20 5.53 -10.14
CA PHE A 174 -9.90 6.60 -11.10
C PHE A 174 -9.92 7.98 -10.44
N GLU A 175 -10.97 8.28 -9.66
CA GLU A 175 -11.09 9.56 -8.96
C GLU A 175 -9.97 9.78 -7.93
N LYS A 176 -9.62 8.76 -7.15
CA LYS A 176 -8.52 8.84 -6.17
C LYS A 176 -7.17 8.97 -6.86
N TYR A 177 -6.96 8.26 -7.97
CA TYR A 177 -5.71 8.32 -8.73
C TYR A 177 -5.51 9.66 -9.45
N GLU A 178 -6.59 10.27 -9.97
CA GLU A 178 -6.54 11.63 -10.52
C GLU A 178 -6.16 12.66 -9.45
N LYS A 179 -6.65 12.52 -8.21
CA LYS A 179 -6.20 13.38 -7.09
C LYS A 179 -4.69 13.24 -6.82
N LEU A 180 -4.18 12.00 -6.82
CA LEU A 180 -2.74 11.74 -6.67
C LEU A 180 -1.91 12.37 -7.80
N LYS A 181 -2.39 12.26 -9.03
CA LYS A 181 -1.73 12.87 -10.20
C LYS A 181 -1.69 14.39 -10.09
N ASN A 182 -2.80 15.02 -9.71
CA ASN A 182 -2.89 16.47 -9.60
C ASN A 182 -2.08 17.02 -8.42
N ALA A 183 -1.76 16.20 -7.43
CA ALA A 183 -0.87 16.53 -6.32
C ALA A 183 0.62 16.30 -6.62
N LEU A 184 0.99 15.85 -7.82
CA LEU A 184 2.38 15.68 -8.23
C LEU A 184 3.13 17.02 -8.23
N ASP A 185 4.18 17.13 -7.41
CA ASP A 185 5.07 18.28 -7.35
C ASP A 185 6.54 17.83 -7.50
N ILE A 186 7.38 18.66 -8.13
CA ILE A 186 8.83 18.47 -8.18
C ILE A 186 9.49 18.40 -6.81
N ASN A 187 8.88 19.01 -5.80
CA ASN A 187 9.38 18.97 -4.43
C ASN A 187 8.98 17.68 -3.69
N LYS A 188 8.15 16.80 -4.27
CA LYS A 188 7.86 15.50 -3.68
C LYS A 188 9.13 14.65 -3.67
N GLY A 189 9.42 14.02 -2.53
CA GLY A 189 10.61 13.19 -2.34
C GLY A 189 10.59 11.91 -3.20
N SER A 190 11.74 11.23 -3.29
CA SER A 190 11.87 9.97 -4.04
C SER A 190 10.94 8.87 -3.55
N SER A 191 10.70 8.79 -2.24
CA SER A 191 9.83 7.79 -1.62
C SER A 191 8.38 7.92 -2.10
N TYR A 192 7.88 9.15 -2.30
CA TYR A 192 6.55 9.39 -2.85
C TYR A 192 6.41 8.85 -4.29
N TYR A 193 7.41 9.10 -5.14
CA TYR A 193 7.41 8.57 -6.50
C TYR A 193 7.56 7.06 -6.55
N GLN A 194 8.28 6.46 -5.60
CA GLN A 194 8.36 5.00 -5.47
C GLN A 194 6.99 4.40 -5.15
N LEU A 195 6.24 4.97 -4.20
CA LEU A 195 4.88 4.52 -3.90
C LEU A 195 3.96 4.59 -5.12
N LEU A 196 3.96 5.72 -5.84
CA LEU A 196 3.16 5.86 -7.06
C LEU A 196 3.54 4.83 -8.13
N SER A 197 4.83 4.53 -8.26
CA SER A 197 5.31 3.47 -9.15
C SER A 197 4.82 2.10 -8.69
N SER A 198 4.86 1.80 -7.39
CA SER A 198 4.31 0.57 -6.80
C SER A 198 2.82 0.42 -7.14
N LEU A 199 2.00 1.45 -6.89
CA LEU A 199 0.57 1.44 -7.20
C LEU A 199 0.29 1.25 -8.70
N SER A 200 1.06 1.92 -9.57
CA SER A 200 0.94 1.70 -11.01
C SER A 200 1.27 0.27 -11.42
N ASN A 201 2.28 -0.35 -10.80
CA ASN A 201 2.65 -1.73 -11.10
C ASN A 201 1.58 -2.70 -10.57
N ASP A 202 1.01 -2.44 -9.40
CA ASP A 202 -0.09 -3.23 -8.85
C ASP A 202 -1.34 -3.18 -9.71
N TYR A 203 -1.64 -2.02 -10.31
CA TYR A 203 -2.72 -1.89 -11.29
C TYR A 203 -2.47 -2.73 -12.55
N LYS A 204 -1.23 -2.76 -13.07
CA LYS A 204 -0.89 -3.62 -14.23
C LYS A 204 -1.03 -5.11 -13.89
N ILE A 205 -0.65 -5.51 -12.67
CA ILE A 205 -0.84 -6.88 -12.19
C ILE A 205 -2.34 -7.19 -12.09
N PHE A 206 -3.14 -6.25 -11.57
CA PHE A 206 -4.59 -6.38 -11.51
C PHE A 206 -5.18 -6.59 -12.91
N GLU A 207 -4.83 -5.73 -13.86
CA GLU A 207 -5.31 -5.80 -15.24
C GLU A 207 -4.95 -7.13 -15.90
N HIS A 208 -3.72 -7.62 -15.69
CA HIS A 208 -3.31 -8.92 -16.17
C HIS A 208 -4.16 -10.05 -15.57
N ASN A 209 -4.38 -10.05 -14.25
CA ASN A 209 -5.18 -11.05 -13.56
C ASN A 209 -6.65 -10.99 -14.02
N TYR A 210 -7.23 -9.80 -14.12
CA TYR A 210 -8.58 -9.61 -14.63
C TYR A 210 -8.73 -10.17 -16.04
N ASN A 211 -7.81 -9.88 -16.96
CA ASN A 211 -7.87 -10.42 -18.32
C ASN A 211 -7.72 -11.95 -18.37
N ASN A 212 -6.97 -12.54 -17.44
CA ASN A 212 -6.77 -13.98 -17.37
C ASN A 212 -7.98 -14.72 -16.80
N GLU A 213 -8.60 -14.20 -15.75
CA GLU A 213 -9.74 -14.81 -15.05
C GLU A 213 -11.08 -14.45 -15.71
N CYS A 214 -11.20 -13.23 -16.21
CA CYS A 214 -12.43 -12.65 -16.77
C CYS A 214 -12.45 -12.65 -18.30
N ARG A 215 -11.90 -13.68 -18.95
CA ARG A 215 -11.75 -13.76 -20.44
C ARG A 215 -13.04 -13.52 -21.23
N ASN A 216 -14.19 -13.79 -20.62
CA ASN A 216 -15.51 -13.62 -21.24
C ASN A 216 -16.02 -12.17 -21.21
N VAL A 217 -15.34 -11.26 -20.50
CA VAL A 217 -15.65 -9.84 -20.44
C VAL A 217 -14.57 -9.09 -21.24
N SER A 218 -14.94 -8.58 -22.42
CA SER A 218 -13.96 -8.07 -23.40
C SER A 218 -13.17 -6.83 -22.97
N THR A 219 -13.61 -6.10 -21.94
CA THR A 219 -13.01 -4.82 -21.56
C THR A 219 -13.14 -4.52 -20.07
N LEU A 220 -12.12 -3.87 -19.51
CA LEU A 220 -12.13 -3.32 -18.16
C LEU A 220 -12.91 -1.99 -18.18
N VAL A 221 -14.17 -2.04 -17.72
CA VAL A 221 -15.12 -0.93 -17.79
C VAL A 221 -15.54 -0.53 -16.37
N ALA A 222 -15.54 0.76 -16.05
CA ALA A 222 -16.15 1.25 -14.79
C ALA A 222 -17.66 1.17 -14.88
N CYS A 223 -18.35 0.70 -13.83
CA CYS A 223 -19.78 0.91 -13.72
C CYS A 223 -20.04 2.43 -13.59
N PRO A 224 -21.04 2.99 -14.30
CA PRO A 224 -21.36 4.41 -14.19
C PRO A 224 -21.78 4.74 -12.75
N ARG A 225 -21.02 5.61 -12.07
CA ARG A 225 -21.35 6.12 -10.72
C ARG A 225 -22.03 7.50 -10.76
N SER A 226 -21.85 8.25 -11.85
CA SER A 226 -22.39 9.61 -12.06
C SER A 226 -22.45 9.96 -13.56
N SER A 227 -23.04 11.11 -13.91
CA SER A 227 -23.04 11.62 -15.30
C SER A 227 -21.63 11.89 -15.85
N VAL A 228 -20.65 12.10 -14.97
CA VAL A 228 -19.23 12.36 -15.28
C VAL A 228 -18.48 11.06 -15.62
N THR A 229 -18.90 9.92 -15.08
CA THR A 229 -18.24 8.59 -15.25
C THR A 229 -18.90 7.72 -16.31
N LYS A 230 -19.61 8.32 -17.27
CA LYS A 230 -20.33 7.56 -18.32
C LYS A 230 -19.36 6.71 -19.15
N ASN A 231 -19.36 5.39 -18.94
CA ASN A 231 -18.60 4.36 -19.65
C ASN A 231 -17.11 4.70 -19.91
N ILE A 232 -16.36 5.02 -18.86
CA ILE A 232 -14.91 5.26 -18.98
C ILE A 232 -14.16 3.92 -19.14
N LEU A 233 -13.42 3.78 -20.25
CA LEU A 233 -12.36 2.77 -20.40
C LEU A 233 -11.18 3.16 -19.51
N ILE A 234 -11.06 2.51 -18.37
CA ILE A 234 -10.10 2.88 -17.32
C ILE A 234 -8.67 2.56 -17.75
N THR A 235 -8.49 1.45 -18.47
CA THR A 235 -7.21 0.98 -19.01
C THR A 235 -6.46 2.09 -19.73
N ILE A 236 -7.11 2.82 -20.63
CA ILE A 236 -6.44 3.86 -21.44
C ILE A 236 -6.00 5.02 -20.55
N ALA A 237 -6.89 5.50 -19.68
CA ALA A 237 -6.61 6.67 -18.85
C ALA A 237 -5.50 6.43 -17.81
N ILE A 238 -5.52 5.29 -17.11
CA ILE A 238 -4.51 4.98 -16.08
C ILE A 238 -3.14 4.69 -16.72
N ILE A 239 -3.10 4.03 -17.89
CA ILE A 239 -1.84 3.79 -18.62
C ILE A 239 -1.18 5.12 -19.04
N PHE A 240 -1.94 6.08 -19.55
CA PHE A 240 -1.39 7.39 -19.92
C PHE A 240 -0.83 8.14 -18.70
N VAL A 241 -1.47 8.02 -17.54
CA VAL A 241 -0.98 8.64 -16.31
C VAL A 241 0.25 7.93 -15.76
N ALA A 242 0.26 6.60 -15.72
CA ALA A 242 1.42 5.80 -15.32
C ALA A 242 2.64 6.08 -16.22
N ALA A 243 2.44 6.13 -17.54
CA ALA A 243 3.49 6.47 -18.49
C ALA A 243 4.03 7.89 -18.26
N SER A 244 3.15 8.85 -17.97
CA SER A 244 3.55 10.24 -17.66
C SER A 244 4.35 10.34 -16.36
N ILE A 245 4.00 9.55 -15.34
CA ILE A 245 4.75 9.48 -14.07
C ILE A 245 6.13 8.85 -14.31
N LEU A 246 6.22 7.73 -15.02
CA LEU A 246 7.49 7.05 -15.32
C LEU A 246 8.41 7.91 -16.20
N LEU A 247 7.85 8.62 -17.19
CA LEU A 247 8.58 9.59 -18.01
C LEU A 247 9.06 10.80 -17.19
N GLY A 248 8.23 11.32 -16.28
CA GLY A 248 8.61 12.41 -15.39
C GLY A 248 9.74 12.05 -14.42
N VAL A 249 9.71 10.85 -13.84
CA VAL A 249 10.76 10.34 -12.95
C VAL A 249 12.06 10.12 -13.73
N SER A 250 12.01 9.39 -14.86
CA SER A 250 13.19 9.11 -15.69
C SER A 250 13.83 10.38 -16.27
N TYR A 251 13.03 11.34 -16.75
CA TYR A 251 13.52 12.62 -17.25
C TYR A 251 14.26 13.40 -16.15
N LYS A 252 13.76 13.40 -14.91
CA LYS A 252 14.42 14.09 -13.78
C LYS A 252 15.72 13.41 -13.34
N TYR A 253 15.76 12.08 -13.25
CA TYR A 253 17.00 11.37 -12.94
C TYR A 253 18.08 11.59 -14.01
N SER A 254 17.67 11.65 -15.28
CA SER A 254 18.55 11.99 -16.40
C SER A 254 19.11 13.41 -16.25
N LEU A 255 18.26 14.43 -16.03
CA LEU A 255 18.67 15.83 -15.89
C LEU A 255 19.62 16.05 -14.70
N PHE A 256 19.37 15.39 -13.56
CA PHE A 256 20.25 15.44 -12.40
C PHE A 256 21.59 14.73 -12.63
N GLY A 257 21.60 13.63 -13.38
CA GLY A 257 22.82 12.94 -13.82
C GLY A 257 23.71 13.84 -14.70
N PHE A 258 23.11 14.55 -15.65
CA PHE A 258 23.82 15.50 -16.51
C PHE A 258 24.41 16.69 -15.72
N ARG A 259 23.67 17.24 -14.76
CA ARG A 259 24.15 18.35 -13.92
C ARG A 259 25.36 17.96 -13.06
N LYS A 260 25.34 16.78 -12.43
CA LYS A 260 26.48 16.27 -11.63
C LYS A 260 27.71 15.96 -12.49
N ARG A 261 27.53 15.46 -13.71
CA ARG A 261 28.63 15.15 -14.64
C ARG A 261 29.33 16.43 -15.12
N SER A 262 28.56 17.47 -15.46
CA SER A 262 29.07 18.79 -15.83
C SER A 262 29.89 19.44 -14.70
N GLN A 263 29.39 19.43 -13.46
CA GLN A 263 30.14 19.97 -12.31
C GLN A 263 31.44 19.20 -12.01
N LYS A 264 31.43 17.87 -12.07
CA LYS A 264 32.65 17.05 -11.90
C LYS A 264 33.67 17.29 -13.00
N GLN A 265 33.23 17.52 -14.23
CA GLN A 265 34.11 17.82 -15.36
C GLN A 265 34.75 19.21 -15.21
N HIS A 266 33.97 20.22 -14.84
CA HIS A 266 34.47 21.57 -14.56
C HIS A 266 35.46 21.61 -13.37
N LEU A 267 35.23 20.83 -12.31
CA LEU A 267 36.18 20.70 -11.19
C LEU A 267 37.49 20.01 -11.61
N ARG A 268 37.42 18.99 -12.48
CA ARG A 268 38.62 18.32 -13.03
C ARG A 268 39.42 19.23 -13.95
N GLU A 269 38.76 20.10 -14.71
CA GLU A 269 39.42 21.09 -15.56
C GLU A 269 40.10 22.19 -14.73
N LYS A 270 39.50 22.61 -13.61
CA LYS A 270 40.13 23.55 -12.67
C LYS A 270 41.35 23.00 -11.93
N LEU A 271 41.41 21.70 -11.66
CA LEU A 271 42.56 21.06 -11.01
C LEU A 271 43.73 20.78 -11.96
N LYS A 272 43.54 20.95 -13.28
CA LYS A 272 44.57 20.79 -14.31
C LYS A 272 45.20 22.10 -14.77
N LYS A 273 44.71 23.24 -14.28
CA LYS A 273 45.31 24.57 -14.44
C LYS A 273 46.06 24.93 -13.17
#